data_AF-A0AAV6YR51-F1
#
_entry.id   AF-A0AAV6YR51-F1
#
_cell.length_a   1.000
_cell.length_b   1.000
_cell.length_c   1.000
_cell.angle_alpha   90.00
_cell.angle_beta   90.00
_cell.angle_gamma   90.00
#
_symmetry.space_group_name_H-M   'P 1'
#
loop_
_entity.id
_entity.type
_entity.pdbx_description
1 polymer ?
#
loop_
_entity_poly.entity_id
_entity_poly.type
_entity_poly.pdbx_seq_one_letter_code
_entity_poly.pdbx_strand_id
1 'polypeptide(L)'
;ILCSVHSVGINHVSNSGETPLHVACRMGKTEAVLAFLRCHARCDVLGKDGYPIHTAMKYSMKGCAEGILDVAANQAHVEDPKYQATPLHWAKTAE
;
A
#
# COMPACT_ATOMS: atom_id res chain seq x y z
N ILE A 1 -8.57 16.51 16.54
CA ILE A 1 -9.90 15.89 16.70
C ILE A 1 -10.66 15.93 15.35
N LEU A 2 -10.07 15.41 14.25
CA LEU A 2 -10.72 15.42 12.92
C LEU A 2 -10.84 14.03 12.26
N CYS A 3 -10.36 12.95 12.89
CA CYS A 3 -10.53 11.58 12.36
C CYS A 3 -11.94 10.99 12.54
N SER A 4 -12.88 11.73 13.16
CA SER A 4 -14.17 11.15 13.59
C SER A 4 -15.25 11.10 12.50
N VAL A 5 -14.99 11.59 11.29
CA VAL A 5 -16.01 11.66 10.22
C VAL A 5 -15.48 11.20 8.86
N HIS A 6 -14.88 10.00 8.76
CA HIS A 6 -15.00 9.04 7.64
C HIS A 6 -13.87 7.98 7.62
N SER A 7 -13.73 7.18 8.68
CA SER A 7 -13.06 5.87 8.58
C SER A 7 -13.90 4.83 7.79
N VAL A 8 -15.07 5.21 7.28
CA VAL A 8 -16.09 4.31 6.71
C VAL A 8 -15.62 3.58 5.44
N GLY A 9 -14.53 4.03 4.78
CA GLY A 9 -14.07 3.43 3.53
C GLY A 9 -12.57 3.21 3.39
N ILE A 10 -11.74 3.61 4.36
CA ILE A 10 -10.28 3.70 4.13
C ILE A 10 -9.60 2.34 3.89
N ASN A 11 -10.22 1.27 4.40
CA ASN A 11 -9.77 -0.11 4.23
C ASN A 11 -10.70 -0.93 3.31
N HIS A 12 -11.78 -0.33 2.78
CA HIS A 12 -12.68 -1.03 1.87
C HIS A 12 -11.98 -1.32 0.55
N VAL A 13 -12.09 -2.57 0.10
CA VAL A 13 -11.68 -2.97 -1.23
C VAL A 13 -12.77 -2.62 -2.24
N SER A 14 -12.37 -2.00 -3.35
CA SER A 14 -13.21 -1.76 -4.52
C SER A 14 -13.58 -3.07 -5.23
N ASN A 15 -14.42 -2.98 -6.26
CA ASN A 15 -14.70 -4.12 -7.15
C ASN A 15 -13.45 -4.60 -7.92
N SER A 16 -12.40 -3.78 -8.02
CA SER A 16 -11.09 -4.21 -8.58
C SER A 16 -10.19 -4.89 -7.55
N GLY A 17 -10.65 -5.02 -6.29
CA GLY A 17 -9.86 -5.55 -5.19
C GLY A 17 -8.77 -4.59 -4.74
N GLU A 18 -9.00 -3.28 -4.79
CA GLU A 18 -8.03 -2.27 -4.37
C GLU A 18 -8.61 -1.42 -3.22
N THR A 19 -7.82 -1.22 -2.16
CA THR A 19 -8.13 -0.17 -1.17
C THR A 19 -7.68 1.20 -1.68
N PRO A 20 -8.14 2.32 -1.08
CA PRO A 20 -7.60 3.64 -1.36
C PRO A 20 -6.06 3.71 -1.28
N LEU A 21 -5.45 2.95 -0.36
CA LEU A 21 -3.99 2.88 -0.23
C LEU A 21 -3.33 2.18 -1.42
N HIS A 22 -3.93 1.12 -1.98
CA HIS A 22 -3.45 0.49 -3.22
C HIS A 22 -3.48 1.47 -4.38
N VAL A 23 -4.61 2.18 -4.56
CA VAL A 23 -4.77 3.15 -5.64
C VAL A 23 -3.75 4.28 -5.52
N ALA A 24 -3.53 4.82 -4.32
CA ALA A 24 -2.53 5.86 -4.09
C ALA A 24 -1.10 5.37 -4.40
N CYS A 25 -0.76 4.14 -4.00
CA CYS A 25 0.52 3.52 -4.34
C CYS A 25 0.68 3.35 -5.84
N ARG A 26 -0.34 2.82 -6.54
CA ARG A 26 -0.32 2.65 -8.00
C ARG A 26 -0.17 3.97 -8.75
N MET A 27 -0.77 5.05 -8.24
CA MET A 27 -0.70 6.39 -8.84
C MET A 27 0.51 7.21 -8.39
N GLY A 28 1.38 6.69 -7.52
CA GLY A 28 2.55 7.40 -7.00
C GLY A 28 2.20 8.62 -6.14
N LYS A 29 1.03 8.63 -5.49
CA LYS A 29 0.55 9.76 -4.69
C LYS A 29 1.05 9.68 -3.25
N THR A 30 2.33 9.96 -3.05
CA THR A 30 2.99 9.88 -1.73
C THR A 30 2.24 10.66 -0.64
N GLU A 31 1.82 11.89 -0.89
CA GLU A 31 1.06 12.68 0.10
C GLU A 31 -0.28 12.03 0.49
N ALA A 32 -0.95 11.40 -0.47
CA ALA A 32 -2.19 10.66 -0.20
C ALA A 32 -1.91 9.41 0.63
N VAL A 33 -0.82 8.68 0.32
CA VAL A 33 -0.35 7.55 1.14
C VAL A 33 -0.11 7.99 2.57
N LEU A 34 0.67 9.06 2.79
CA LEU A 34 0.95 9.60 4.13
C LEU A 34 -0.32 10.04 4.85
N ALA A 35 -1.24 10.72 4.16
CA ALA A 35 -2.53 11.11 4.74
C ALA A 35 -3.37 9.90 5.16
N PHE A 36 -3.43 8.85 4.33
CA PHE A 36 -4.14 7.63 4.67
C PHE A 36 -3.51 6.88 5.84
N LEU A 37 -2.18 6.79 5.89
CA LEU A 37 -1.46 6.17 7.00
C LEU A 37 -1.66 6.94 8.32
N ARG A 38 -1.67 8.28 8.27
CA ARG A 38 -2.02 9.14 9.43
C ARG A 38 -3.46 8.91 9.91
N CYS A 39 -4.36 8.50 9.02
CA CYS A 39 -5.72 8.09 9.34
C CYS A 39 -5.84 6.60 9.70
N HIS A 40 -4.73 5.92 10.01
CA HIS A 40 -4.68 4.50 10.37
C HIS A 40 -5.21 3.56 9.27
N ALA A 41 -4.96 3.89 7.99
CA ALA A 41 -5.15 2.94 6.91
C ALA A 41 -4.32 1.67 7.13
N ARG A 42 -4.93 0.52 6.85
CA ARG A 42 -4.32 -0.79 7.00
C ARG A 42 -3.44 -1.10 5.79
N CYS A 43 -2.17 -1.43 6.05
CA CYS A 43 -1.21 -1.89 5.05
C CYS A 43 -1.30 -3.40 4.78
N ASP A 44 -2.08 -4.14 5.57
CA ASP A 44 -2.21 -5.60 5.49
C ASP A 44 -3.51 -6.06 4.81
N VAL A 45 -4.20 -5.16 4.11
CA VAL A 45 -5.36 -5.54 3.29
C VAL A 45 -4.86 -6.09 1.98
N LEU A 46 -5.24 -7.31 1.66
CA LEU A 46 -4.86 -7.96 0.42
C LEU A 46 -5.65 -7.37 -0.76
N GLY A 47 -4.93 -6.85 -1.75
CA GLY A 47 -5.50 -6.47 -3.03
C GLY A 47 -5.20 -7.48 -4.14
N LYS A 48 -5.57 -7.11 -5.38
CA LYS A 48 -5.36 -7.96 -6.57
C LYS A 48 -3.91 -8.38 -6.81
N ASP A 49 -2.98 -7.46 -6.54
CA ASP A 49 -1.53 -7.61 -6.77
C ASP A 49 -0.75 -7.79 -5.45
N GLY A 50 -1.41 -8.29 -4.39
CA GLY A 50 -0.82 -8.38 -3.06
C GLY A 50 -1.18 -7.17 -2.19
N TYR A 51 -0.40 -6.94 -1.14
CA TYR A 51 -0.55 -5.78 -0.23
C TYR A 51 -0.16 -4.44 -0.92
N PRO A 52 -0.52 -3.27 -0.35
CA PRO A 52 -0.19 -1.96 -0.90
C PRO A 52 1.30 -1.76 -1.18
N ILE A 53 2.19 -2.33 -0.36
CA ILE A 53 3.64 -2.26 -0.60
C ILE A 53 4.06 -2.99 -1.87
N HIS A 54 3.46 -4.15 -2.18
CA HIS A 54 3.69 -4.86 -3.45
C HIS A 54 3.28 -4.01 -4.64
N THR A 55 2.15 -3.30 -4.51
CA THR A 55 1.71 -2.35 -5.53
C THR A 55 2.71 -1.20 -5.68
N ALA A 56 3.18 -0.59 -4.59
CA ALA A 56 4.19 0.47 -4.67
C ALA A 56 5.47 -0.01 -5.38
N MET A 57 5.95 -1.22 -5.06
CA MET A 57 7.14 -1.82 -5.66
C MET A 57 6.95 -2.15 -7.15
N LYS A 58 5.80 -2.74 -7.51
CA LYS A 58 5.41 -3.07 -8.90
C LYS A 58 5.47 -1.86 -9.83
N TYR A 59 5.04 -0.70 -9.32
CA TYR A 59 4.98 0.55 -10.06
C TYR A 59 6.21 1.45 -9.81
N SER A 60 7.25 0.96 -9.13
CA SER A 60 8.50 1.70 -8.83
C SER A 60 8.26 3.01 -8.04
N MET A 61 7.24 3.03 -7.20
CA MET A 61 6.81 4.21 -6.44
C MET A 61 7.55 4.29 -5.11
N LYS A 62 8.84 4.65 -5.18
CA LYS A 62 9.77 4.68 -4.04
C LYS A 62 9.21 5.43 -2.83
N GLY A 63 8.72 6.66 -3.01
CA GLY A 63 8.20 7.46 -1.89
C GLY A 63 6.95 6.86 -1.22
N CYS A 64 6.13 6.12 -1.98
CA CYS A 64 4.99 5.40 -1.41
C CYS A 64 5.45 4.18 -0.59
N ALA A 65 6.46 3.45 -1.08
CA ALA A 65 7.04 2.32 -0.37
C ALA A 65 7.72 2.78 0.94
N GLU A 66 8.52 3.86 0.88
CA GLU A 66 9.14 4.48 2.05
C GLU A 66 8.08 4.90 3.08
N GLY A 67 7.04 5.63 2.66
CA GLY A 67 5.98 6.05 3.57
C GLY A 67 5.26 4.88 4.26
N ILE A 68 5.05 3.76 3.57
CA ILE A 68 4.49 2.53 4.17
C ILE A 68 5.48 1.92 5.18
N LEU A 69 6.76 1.83 4.84
CA LEU A 69 7.79 1.23 5.69
C LEU A 69 8.06 2.05 6.96
N ASP A 70 7.96 3.38 6.88
CA ASP A 70 8.12 4.27 8.03
C ASP A 70 7.06 4.01 9.11
N VAL A 71 5.85 3.59 8.72
CA VAL A 71 4.74 3.30 9.64
C VAL A 71 4.63 1.81 9.95
N ALA A 72 4.99 0.95 9.00
CA ALA A 72 4.81 -0.49 9.07
C ALA A 72 6.04 -1.22 8.51
N ALA A 73 7.15 -1.17 9.24
CA ALA A 73 8.43 -1.77 8.82
C ALA A 73 8.33 -3.29 8.55
N ASN A 74 7.38 -4.00 9.17
CA ASN A 74 7.12 -5.42 8.92
C ASN A 74 6.68 -5.70 7.47
N GLN A 75 6.17 -4.69 6.75
CA GLN A 75 5.79 -4.81 5.35
C GLN A 75 6.99 -5.09 4.44
N ALA A 76 8.24 -4.82 4.85
CA ALA A 76 9.43 -5.09 4.02
C ALA A 76 9.62 -6.57 3.64
N HIS A 77 9.06 -7.49 4.43
CA HIS A 77 9.25 -8.93 4.28
C HIS A 77 7.94 -9.68 4.06
N VAL A 78 6.81 -8.98 3.95
CA VAL A 78 5.52 -9.64 3.80
C VAL A 78 5.43 -10.31 2.44
N GLU A 79 5.07 -11.58 2.41
CA GLU A 79 4.89 -12.31 1.15
C GLU A 79 3.47 -12.09 0.64
N ASP A 80 3.32 -11.84 -0.67
CA ASP A 80 2.01 -11.87 -1.27
C ASP A 80 1.46 -13.32 -1.25
N PRO A 81 0.21 -13.56 -0.82
CA PRO A 81 -0.34 -14.92 -0.74
C PRO A 81 -0.47 -15.65 -2.08
N LYS A 82 -0.37 -14.95 -3.22
CA LYS A 82 -0.61 -15.52 -4.54
C LYS A 82 0.65 -16.11 -5.16
N TYR A 83 1.78 -15.45 -5.00
CA TYR A 83 3.06 -15.84 -5.57
C TYR A 83 4.13 -16.13 -4.51
N GLN A 84 3.81 -15.94 -3.22
CA GLN A 84 4.77 -16.03 -2.11
C GLN A 84 6.00 -15.14 -2.34
N ALA A 85 5.79 -14.00 -3.01
CA ALA A 85 6.87 -13.10 -3.36
C ALA A 85 6.90 -11.93 -2.37
N THR A 86 8.07 -11.66 -1.81
CA THR A 86 8.31 -10.47 -0.98
C THR A 86 8.21 -9.18 -1.81
N PRO A 87 8.07 -7.99 -1.19
CA PRO A 87 7.91 -6.74 -1.94
C PRO A 87 9.09 -6.45 -2.85
N LEU A 88 10.29 -6.91 -2.49
CA LEU A 88 11.49 -6.72 -3.31
C LEU A 88 11.43 -7.49 -4.64
N HIS A 89 10.80 -8.66 -4.68
CA HIS A 89 10.59 -9.40 -5.94
C HIS A 89 9.69 -8.65 -6.93
N TRP A 90 8.83 -7.77 -6.41
CA TRP A 90 7.94 -6.94 -7.22
C TRP A 90 8.60 -5.65 -7.71
N ALA A 91 9.79 -5.29 -7.21
CA ALA A 91 10.54 -4.19 -7.80
C ALA A 91 10.87 -4.56 -9.24
N LYS A 92 10.44 -3.73 -10.21
CA LYS A 92 11.10 -3.76 -11.52
C LYS A 92 12.58 -3.54 -11.26
N THR A 93 13.42 -4.50 -11.66
CA THR A 93 14.87 -4.30 -11.74
C THR A 93 15.09 -2.97 -12.44
N ALA A 94 15.66 -2.00 -11.73
CA ALA A 94 16.11 -0.76 -12.34
C ALA A 94 17.15 -1.13 -13.40
N GLU A 95 16.76 -1.01 -14.67
CA GLU A 95 17.70 -0.87 -15.79
C GLU A 95 18.35 0.51 -15.72
#